data_AF-A0A6J1WJ64-F1
#
_entry.id   AF-A0A6J1WJ64-F1
#
_cell.length_a   1.000
_cell.length_b   1.000
_cell.length_c   1.000
_cell.angle_alpha   90.00
_cell.angle_beta   90.00
_cell.angle_gamma   90.00
#
_symmetry.space_group_name_H-M   'P 1'
#
loop_
_entity.id
_entity.type
_entity.pdbx_description
1 polymer ?
#
loop_
_entity_poly.entity_id
_entity_poly.type
_entity_poly.pdbx_seq_one_letter_code
_entity_poly.pdbx_strand_id
1 'polypeptide(L)' 'MDEPNEDHRVVPELYFLIAKFLSGGPLKETAKTLLKELESVEVLPRRLDWEGREHAQSYNELVSF' A
#
# COMPACT_ATOMS: atom_id res chain seq x y z
N MET A 1 4.01 -5.09 26.77
CA MET A 1 3.82 -5.85 25.52
C MET A 1 2.68 -5.17 24.83
N ASP A 2 3.00 -4.08 24.12
CA ASP A 2 2.03 -3.44 23.24
C ASP A 2 1.94 -4.35 22.02
N GLU A 3 0.89 -5.16 21.93
CA GLU A 3 0.56 -5.81 20.67
C GLU A 3 0.45 -4.69 19.63
N PRO A 4 1.19 -4.75 18.51
CA PRO A 4 1.08 -3.72 17.49
C PRO A 4 -0.37 -3.76 17.00
N ASN A 5 -1.11 -2.73 17.38
CA ASN A 5 -2.54 -2.52 17.14
C ASN A 5 -2.93 -3.14 15.80
N GLU A 6 -3.78 -4.16 15.78
CA GLU A 6 -4.15 -4.92 14.57
C GLU A 6 -4.69 -3.99 13.46
N ASP A 7 -5.21 -2.82 13.84
CA ASP A 7 -5.56 -1.68 13.00
C ASP A 7 -4.43 -1.17 12.07
N HIS A 8 -3.16 -1.25 12.49
CA HIS A 8 -2.03 -0.81 11.66
C HIS A 8 -1.84 -1.64 10.38
N ARG A 9 -2.44 -2.85 10.32
CA ARG A 9 -2.41 -3.75 9.14
C ARG A 9 -3.71 -3.77 8.35
N VAL A 10 -4.65 -2.86 8.63
CA VAL A 10 -5.88 -2.76 7.84
C VAL A 10 -5.83 -1.52 6.96
N VAL A 11 -5.23 -0.44 7.48
CA VAL A 11 -5.18 0.85 6.79
C VAL A 11 -4.31 0.79 5.52
N PRO A 12 -3.05 0.30 5.54
CA PRO A 12 -2.22 0.16 4.33
C PRO A 12 -2.89 -0.68 3.22
N GLU A 13 -3.50 -1.79 3.63
CA GLU A 13 -4.15 -2.77 2.78
C GLU A 13 -5.40 -2.17 2.13
N LEU A 14 -6.19 -1.40 2.89
CA LEU A 14 -7.36 -0.72 2.35
C LEU A 14 -6.96 0.36 1.33
N TYR A 15 -5.94 1.16 1.61
CA TYR A 15 -5.44 2.15 0.66
C TYR A 15 -4.94 1.50 -0.63
N PHE A 16 -4.21 0.39 -0.52
CA PHE A 16 -3.81 -0.40 -1.68
C PHE A 16 -5.01 -0.89 -2.50
N LEU A 17 -6.04 -1.45 -1.85
CA LEU A 17 -7.24 -1.94 -2.52
C LEU A 17 -8.02 -0.81 -3.23
N ILE A 18 -8.12 0.36 -2.61
CA ILE A 18 -8.74 1.55 -3.22
C ILE A 18 -7.94 1.98 -4.45
N ALA A 19 -6.61 2.09 -4.33
CA ALA A 19 -5.74 2.46 -5.45
C ALA A 19 -5.84 1.44 -6.61
N LYS A 20 -5.88 0.14 -6.30
CA LYS A 20 -6.07 -0.95 -7.26
C LYS A 20 -7.42 -0.86 -7.97
N PHE A 21 -8.49 -0.64 -7.20
CA PHE A 21 -9.84 -0.46 -7.74
C PHE A 21 -9.93 0.74 -8.68
N LEU A 22 -9.41 1.91 -8.26
CA LEU A 22 -9.45 3.13 -9.07
C LEU A 22 -8.60 3.00 -10.33
N SER A 23 -7.46 2.32 -10.26
CA SER A 23 -6.58 2.09 -11.41
C SER A 23 -7.22 1.24 -12.52
N GLY A 24 -8.09 0.30 -12.14
CA GLY A 24 -8.88 -0.50 -13.08
C GLY A 24 -10.15 0.18 -13.59
N GLY A 25 -10.53 1.32 -13.01
CA GLY A 25 -11.77 2.02 -13.30
C GLY A 25 -11.62 3.24 -14.22
N PRO A 26 -12.72 4.01 -14.41
CA PRO A 26 -12.69 5.25 -15.19
C PRO A 26 -11.93 6.39 -14.48
N LEU A 27 -11.66 6.26 -13.18
CA LEU A 27 -11.10 7.31 -12.31
C LEU A 27 -9.56 7.30 -12.28
N LYS A 28 -8.90 7.28 -13.45
CA LYS A 28 -7.44 7.14 -13.57
C LYS A 28 -6.65 8.30 -12.97
N GLU A 29 -7.13 9.54 -13.14
CA GLU A 29 -6.46 10.72 -12.56
C GLU A 29 -6.55 10.72 -11.03
N THR A 30 -7.70 10.31 -10.47
CA THR A 30 -7.86 10.13 -9.02
C THR A 30 -6.92 9.04 -8.50
N ALA A 31 -6.80 7.92 -9.21
CA ALA A 31 -5.86 6.86 -8.85
C ALA A 31 -4.41 7.39 -8.83
N LYS A 32 -4.01 8.16 -9.84
CA LYS A 32 -2.67 8.73 -9.94
C LYS A 32 -2.34 9.69 -8.81
N THR A 33 -3.27 10.59 -8.46
CA THR A 33 -3.10 11.51 -7.33
C THR A 33 -3.00 10.75 -6.02
N LEU A 34 -3.89 9.78 -5.79
CA LEU A 34 -3.87 8.94 -4.59
C LEU A 34 -2.54 8.20 -4.45
N LEU A 35 -2.04 7.58 -5.52
CA LEU A 35 -0.76 6.87 -5.51
C LEU A 35 0.41 7.78 -5.13
N LYS A 36 0.46 9.00 -5.68
CA LYS A 36 1.49 9.97 -5.35
C LYS A 36 1.47 10.37 -3.87
N GLU A 37 0.28 10.54 -3.30
CA GLU A 37 0.13 10.84 -1.87
C GLU A 37 0.53 9.65 -1.01
N LEU A 38 0.12 8.43 -1.37
CA LEU A 38 0.48 7.21 -0.65
C LEU A 38 1.99 6.94 -0.63
N GLU A 39 2.68 7.22 -1.74
CA GLU A 39 4.15 7.16 -1.81
C GLU A 39 4.81 8.20 -0.90
N SER A 40 4.25 9.41 -0.83
CA SER A 40 4.79 10.48 0.04
C SER A 40 4.62 10.21 1.53
N VAL A 41 3.61 9.45 1.94
CA VAL A 41 3.32 9.14 3.35
C VAL A 41 3.85 7.75 3.73
N GLU A 42 4.43 7.00 2.79
CA GLU A 42 4.94 5.62 2.99
C GLU A 42 3.90 4.67 3.61
N VAL A 43 2.63 4.83 3.23
CA VAL A 43 1.47 4.08 3.79
C VAL A 43 1.25 2.74 3.09
N LEU A 44 1.97 2.45 2.00
CA LEU A 44 1.79 1.18 1.28
C LEU A 44 2.23 -0.03 2.12
N PRO A 45 1.58 -1.21 1.95
CA PRO A 45 1.98 -2.44 2.62
C PRO A 45 3.46 -2.74 2.40
N ARG A 46 4.16 -3.12 3.46
CA ARG A 46 5.59 -3.47 3.41
C ARG A 46 5.78 -4.94 3.09
N ARG A 47 6.91 -5.27 2.46
CA ARG A 47 7.29 -6.67 2.23
C ARG A 47 8.20 -7.16 3.35
N LEU A 48 8.07 -8.43 3.69
CA LEU A 48 9.02 -9.13 4.56
C LEU A 48 10.02 -9.89 3.69
N ASP A 49 11.30 -9.75 3.98
CA ASP A 49 12.33 -10.60 3.38
C ASP A 49 12.42 -11.97 4.08
N TRP A 50 13.28 -12.82 3.53
CA TRP A 50 13.54 -14.16 4.07
C TRP A 50 14.27 -14.16 5.43
N GLU A 51 14.85 -13.03 5.83
CA GLU A 51 15.45 -12.80 7.15
C GLU A 51 14.42 -12.19 8.14
N GLY A 52 13.19 -11.93 7.69
CA GLY A 52 12.11 -11.35 8.50
C GLY A 52 12.17 -9.83 8.65
N ARG A 53 12.93 -9.11 7.83
CA ARG A 53 13.01 -7.64 7.86
C ARG A 53 11.98 -7.00 6.92
N GLU A 54 11.43 -5.88 7.36
CA GLU A 54 10.49 -5.09 6.55
C GLU A 54 11.22 -4.19 5.54
N HIS A 55 10.71 -4.15 4.32
CA HIS A 55 11.17 -3.24 3.28
C HIS A 55 10.00 -2.47 2.67
N ALA A 56 10.25 -1.20 2.38
CA ALA A 56 9.34 -0.41 1.55
C ALA A 56 9.25 -1.01 0.15
N GLN A 57 8.09 -0.84 -0.48
CA GLN A 57 7.85 -1.27 -1.85
C GLN A 57 6.88 -0.30 -2.53
N SER A 58 7.05 -0.17 -3.84
CA SER A 58 6.20 0.65 -4.69
C SER A 58 4.87 -0.05 -4.99
N TYR A 59 3.88 0.74 -5.40
CA TYR A 59 2.61 0.19 -5.88
C TYR A 59 2.78 -0.74 -7.07
N ASN A 60 3.72 -0.43 -7.98
CA ASN A 60 4.01 -1.28 -9.14
C ASN A 60 4.57 -2.65 -8.74
N GLU A 61 5.39 -2.70 -7.69
CA GLU A 61 5.86 -3.98 -7.13
C GLU A 61 4.69 -4.77 -6.53
N LEU A 62 3.78 -4.11 -5.81
CA LEU A 62 2.60 -4.74 -5.19
C LEU A 62 1.61 -5.36 -6.20
N VAL A 63 1.47 -4.77 -7.38
CA VAL A 63 0.58 -5.30 -8.43
C VAL A 63 1.24 -6.30 -9.37
N SER A 64 2.57 -6.44 -9.29
CA SER A 64 3.34 -7.35 -10.15
C SER A 64 3.25 -8.82 -9.72
N PHE A 65 2.59 -9.12 -8.60
CA PHE A 65 2.43 -10.47 -8.04
C PHE A 65 0.99 -10.98 -8.18
#